data_AF-A0A4S2LPI4-F1
#
_entry.id   AF-A0A4S2LPI4-F1
#
_cell.length_a   1.000
_cell.length_b   1.000
_cell.length_c   1.000
_cell.angle_alpha   90.00
_cell.angle_beta   90.00
_cell.angle_gamma   90.00
#
_symmetry.space_group_name_H-M   'P 1'
#
loop_
_entity.id
_entity.type
_entity.pdbx_description
1 polymer ?
#
loop_
_entity_poly.entity_id
_entity_poly.type
_entity_poly.pdbx_seq_one_letter_code
_entity_poly.pdbx_strand_id
1 'polypeptide(L)'
;MHAVAIMTHVHSLAPFVFGCGIRPEIDQHENLCNVVHPVAQTNGSGDEQDVADHTHTHWHSPYTPESPTSISNGANSAPRNHEVLDASTDHPPSGVVSSNTAHTDRLPATQLLELIQTENDVIDEVSEDIVAEQFMVVTQLNKDLDSEHDSSSLAEASELVNTLSRHPAIAPFVDHPDSGFVDFEGRPFHIAEYCWQEEGCALADRLCPDLGAFLDEKFRNTYELTYNTLNFITNVDTSLYRRSVWNHVQSLFGICHDEFRYDCIDRLLNTQQRAFLKLCATRPVAIDPARHRFEKLFPVLSPSEVVHVILMVVEARQQACLLYALRAISECQARRPY
;
A
#
# COMPACT_ATOMS: atom_id res chain seq x y z
N MET A 1 3.80 10.47 25.17
CA MET A 1 4.49 9.90 23.99
C MET A 1 4.40 8.40 23.88
N HIS A 2 4.79 7.62 24.89
CA HIS A 2 4.63 6.15 24.85
C HIS A 2 3.27 5.68 24.32
N ALA A 3 2.17 6.17 24.91
CA ALA A 3 0.81 5.82 24.45
C ALA A 3 0.55 6.23 22.99
N VAL A 4 0.97 7.43 22.57
CA VAL A 4 0.81 7.91 21.19
C VAL A 4 1.57 7.00 20.23
N ALA A 5 2.81 6.65 20.54
CA ALA A 5 3.63 5.78 19.69
C ALA A 5 3.06 4.37 19.58
N ILE A 6 2.57 3.79 20.69
CA ILE A 6 1.89 2.49 20.69
C ILE A 6 0.62 2.56 19.83
N MET A 7 -0.22 3.59 20.03
CA MET A 7 -1.45 3.74 19.24
C MET A 7 -1.14 3.91 17.75
N THR A 8 -0.26 4.83 17.37
CA THR A 8 0.07 5.04 15.95
C THR A 8 0.68 3.79 15.33
N HIS A 9 1.51 3.05 16.07
CA HIS A 9 2.06 1.78 15.60
C HIS A 9 0.97 0.72 15.37
N VAL A 10 0.07 0.52 16.34
CA VAL A 10 -1.02 -0.47 16.22
C VAL A 10 -1.97 -0.10 15.08
N HIS A 11 -2.34 1.18 14.95
CA HIS A 11 -3.16 1.67 13.84
C HIS A 11 -2.49 1.44 12.47
N SER A 12 -1.17 1.63 12.39
CA SER A 12 -0.40 1.39 11.18
C SER A 12 -0.11 -0.07 10.90
N LEU A 13 -0.11 -0.96 11.90
CA LEU A 13 0.04 -2.40 11.68
C LEU A 13 -1.20 -3.04 11.07
N ALA A 14 -2.40 -2.48 11.28
CA ALA A 14 -3.63 -2.98 10.66
C ALA A 14 -3.56 -3.03 9.11
N PRO A 15 -3.13 -1.97 8.40
CA PRO A 15 -2.82 -2.03 6.97
C PRO A 15 -1.93 -3.22 6.56
N PHE A 16 -0.91 -3.57 7.37
CA PHE A 16 -0.05 -4.71 7.09
C PHE A 16 -0.80 -6.03 7.19
N VAL A 17 -1.54 -6.25 8.28
CA VAL A 17 -2.28 -7.50 8.53
C VAL A 17 -3.33 -7.74 7.43
N PHE A 18 -4.22 -6.78 7.21
CA PHE A 18 -5.30 -6.93 6.22
C PHE A 18 -4.76 -6.79 4.79
N GLY A 19 -3.84 -5.86 4.55
CA GLY A 19 -3.26 -5.61 3.24
C GLY A 19 -2.38 -6.76 2.74
N CYS A 20 -1.70 -7.50 3.61
CA CYS A 20 -0.99 -8.73 3.22
C CYS A 20 -1.90 -9.98 3.19
N GLY A 21 -3.16 -9.86 3.61
CA GLY A 21 -4.10 -10.98 3.70
C GLY A 21 -3.77 -11.97 4.82
N ILE A 22 -3.09 -11.52 5.88
CA ILE A 22 -2.80 -12.34 7.06
C ILE A 22 -4.14 -12.58 7.78
N ARG A 23 -4.58 -13.84 7.80
CA ARG A 23 -5.81 -14.25 8.48
C ARG A 23 -5.50 -14.75 9.89
N PRO A 24 -6.33 -14.41 10.91
CA PRO A 24 -6.25 -15.09 12.19
C PRO A 24 -6.47 -16.60 11.95
N GLU A 25 -5.56 -17.43 12.46
CA GLU A 25 -5.76 -18.88 12.45
C GLU A 25 -7.00 -19.23 13.30
N ILE A 26 -7.78 -20.20 12.82
CA ILE A 26 -9.15 -20.53 13.24
C ILE A 26 -9.26 -20.99 14.70
N ASP A 27 -8.13 -21.29 15.36
CA ASP A 27 -8.13 -22.07 16.60
C ASP A 27 -7.98 -21.26 17.90
N GLN A 28 -7.98 -19.92 17.88
CA GLN A 28 -7.66 -19.14 19.08
C GLN A 28 -8.82 -18.44 19.80
N HIS A 29 -10.01 -18.23 19.23
CA HIS A 29 -11.17 -17.73 20.00
C HIS A 29 -12.52 -18.08 19.34
N GLU A 30 -13.06 -19.28 19.62
CA GLU A 30 -14.37 -19.75 19.12
C GLU A 30 -15.52 -18.73 19.31
N ASN A 31 -15.45 -17.88 20.34
CA ASN A 31 -16.49 -16.88 20.63
C ASN A 31 -16.40 -15.60 19.78
N LEU A 32 -15.22 -15.24 19.25
CA LEU A 32 -15.06 -14.07 18.35
C LEU A 32 -15.31 -14.46 16.88
N CYS A 33 -14.98 -15.69 16.51
CA CYS A 33 -15.13 -16.21 15.15
C CYS A 33 -16.59 -16.19 14.67
N ASN A 34 -17.54 -16.47 15.58
CA ASN A 34 -18.98 -16.44 15.28
C ASN A 34 -19.51 -15.04 14.91
N VAL A 35 -18.78 -13.98 15.25
CA VAL A 35 -19.13 -12.59 14.89
C VAL A 35 -18.55 -12.20 13.52
N VAL A 36 -17.39 -12.76 13.15
CA VAL A 36 -16.68 -12.43 11.90
C VAL A 36 -17.22 -13.23 10.70
N HIS A 37 -17.81 -14.40 10.95
CA HIS A 37 -18.45 -15.23 9.93
C HIS A 37 -19.85 -15.66 10.37
N PRO A 38 -20.93 -15.06 9.85
CA PRO A 38 -22.25 -15.65 9.97
C PRO A 38 -22.32 -16.85 9.02
N VAL A 39 -21.84 -18.01 9.47
CA VAL A 39 -22.16 -19.27 8.79
C VAL A 39 -23.68 -19.40 8.86
N ALA A 40 -24.32 -19.45 7.69
CA ALA A 40 -25.74 -19.70 7.55
C ALA A 40 -26.08 -20.99 8.30
N GLN A 41 -26.70 -20.86 9.48
CA GLN A 41 -27.32 -21.99 10.16
C GLN A 41 -28.55 -22.42 9.35
N THR A 42 -28.34 -23.25 8.34
CA THR A 42 -29.41 -24.06 7.80
C THR A 42 -29.76 -25.12 8.84
N ASN A 43 -30.87 -24.91 9.54
CA ASN A 43 -31.53 -25.94 10.32
C ASN A 43 -31.78 -27.17 9.43
N GLY A 44 -31.10 -28.27 9.71
CA GLY A 44 -31.22 -29.53 8.97
C GLY A 44 -30.78 -30.70 9.84
N SER A 45 -31.76 -31.34 10.46
CA SER A 45 -31.65 -32.60 11.18
C SER A 45 -31.22 -33.76 10.28
N GLY A 46 -30.24 -34.56 10.73
CA GLY A 46 -30.05 -35.98 10.42
C GLY A 46 -29.62 -36.34 9.00
N ASP A 47 -28.36 -36.72 8.82
CA ASP A 47 -27.95 -38.11 8.57
C ASP A 47 -26.48 -38.14 8.14
N GLU A 48 -25.68 -38.96 8.82
CA GLU A 48 -24.29 -39.27 8.49
C GLU A 48 -24.23 -39.99 7.14
N GLN A 49 -23.50 -39.44 6.17
CA GLN A 49 -22.89 -40.27 5.15
C GLN A 49 -21.62 -39.64 4.55
N ASP A 50 -20.51 -40.34 4.79
CA ASP A 50 -19.19 -40.15 4.20
C ASP A 50 -19.25 -40.01 2.67
N VAL A 51 -18.78 -38.86 2.14
CA VAL A 51 -18.18 -38.79 0.81
C VAL A 51 -17.01 -37.80 0.85
N ALA A 52 -15.83 -38.32 0.57
CA ALA A 52 -14.55 -37.61 0.55
C ALA A 52 -14.55 -36.42 -0.42
N ASP A 53 -13.90 -35.31 -0.02
CA ASP A 53 -13.59 -34.21 -0.94
C ASP A 53 -12.08 -33.95 -0.97
N HIS A 54 -11.56 -33.91 -2.19
CA HIS A 54 -10.14 -33.82 -2.53
C HIS A 54 -9.75 -32.36 -2.72
N THR A 55 -8.92 -31.80 -1.82
CA THR A 55 -7.97 -30.72 -2.17
C THR A 55 -6.75 -30.74 -1.24
N HIS A 56 -5.81 -31.64 -1.52
CA HIS A 56 -4.42 -31.45 -1.10
C HIS A 56 -3.67 -30.73 -2.23
N THR A 57 -3.28 -29.48 -2.03
CA THR A 57 -2.16 -28.88 -2.77
C THR A 57 -1.01 -28.61 -1.80
N HIS A 58 0.01 -29.43 -2.00
CA HIS A 58 1.15 -29.69 -1.15
C HIS A 58 2.27 -28.70 -1.50
N TRP A 59 2.56 -27.71 -0.65
CA TRP A 59 3.74 -26.86 -0.79
C TRP A 59 4.83 -27.33 0.19
N HIS A 60 5.65 -28.28 -0.26
CA HIS A 60 6.95 -28.53 0.35
C HIS A 60 7.96 -28.81 -0.76
N SER A 61 8.95 -27.94 -0.89
CA SER A 61 10.25 -28.27 -1.48
C SER A 61 11.33 -27.81 -0.51
N PRO A 62 12.22 -28.70 -0.02
CA PRO A 62 13.25 -28.33 0.94
C PRO A 62 14.48 -27.76 0.21
N TYR A 63 14.90 -26.55 0.56
CA TYR A 63 16.23 -26.05 0.23
C TYR A 63 17.18 -26.39 1.38
N THR A 64 18.22 -27.17 1.09
CA THR A 64 19.44 -27.30 1.90
C THR A 64 20.62 -26.63 1.19
N PRO A 65 21.55 -25.99 1.91
CA PRO A 65 22.59 -25.15 1.31
C PRO A 65 23.86 -25.96 1.00
N GLU A 66 24.49 -25.72 -0.16
CA GLU A 66 25.88 -26.12 -0.40
C GLU A 66 26.68 -24.98 -1.05
N SER A 67 27.85 -24.71 -0.47
CA SER A 67 29.06 -24.15 -1.11
C SER A 67 30.11 -25.29 -1.07
N PRO A 68 31.18 -25.40 -1.92
CA PRO A 68 32.08 -24.28 -2.30
C PRO A 68 32.90 -24.41 -3.64
N THR A 69 33.64 -23.34 -3.97
CA THR A 69 34.88 -23.12 -4.81
C THR A 69 35.39 -24.02 -5.96
N SER A 70 35.88 -23.32 -7.01
CA SER A 70 37.17 -23.45 -7.77
C SER A 70 37.31 -24.21 -9.12
N ILE A 71 37.66 -23.42 -10.16
CA ILE A 71 38.58 -23.58 -11.33
C ILE A 71 38.91 -25.01 -11.86
N SER A 72 38.63 -25.28 -13.15
CA SER A 72 39.62 -25.78 -14.15
C SER A 72 39.09 -25.84 -15.60
N ASN A 73 40.05 -25.78 -16.53
CA ASN A 73 39.95 -25.63 -18.00
C ASN A 73 39.33 -26.81 -18.77
N GLY A 74 38.84 -26.55 -19.99
CA GLY A 74 39.11 -27.46 -21.13
C GLY A 74 38.04 -27.64 -22.22
N ALA A 75 38.26 -26.94 -23.34
CA ALA A 75 38.11 -27.41 -24.74
C ALA A 75 36.72 -27.62 -25.41
N ASN A 76 36.50 -26.77 -26.42
CA ASN A 76 36.00 -27.03 -27.79
C ASN A 76 34.77 -27.91 -28.02
N SER A 77 33.69 -27.29 -28.53
CA SER A 77 33.24 -27.47 -29.93
C SER A 77 31.99 -26.64 -30.23
N ALA A 78 32.05 -25.84 -31.29
CA ALA A 78 30.92 -25.26 -32.02
C ALA A 78 31.03 -25.73 -33.49
N PRO A 79 30.08 -25.45 -34.41
CA PRO A 79 28.68 -25.06 -34.27
C PRO A 79 27.75 -25.94 -35.15
N ARG A 80 26.43 -25.77 -35.06
CA ARG A 80 25.53 -26.10 -36.19
C ARG A 80 24.48 -25.01 -36.40
N ASN A 81 24.64 -24.36 -37.54
CA ASN A 81 23.72 -23.41 -38.16
C ASN A 81 22.40 -24.11 -38.56
N HIS A 82 21.30 -23.37 -38.50
CA HIS A 82 20.17 -23.58 -39.40
C HIS A 82 19.69 -22.22 -39.91
N GLU A 83 19.92 -21.98 -41.20
CA GLU A 83 19.44 -20.85 -41.97
C GLU A 83 18.09 -21.19 -42.65
N VAL A 84 17.22 -20.18 -42.63
CA VAL A 84 16.41 -19.63 -43.74
C VAL A 84 15.31 -20.50 -44.37
N LEU A 85 14.09 -19.95 -44.40
CA LEU A 85 13.33 -19.75 -45.65
C LEU A 85 12.31 -18.59 -45.51
N ASP A 86 12.33 -17.78 -46.55
CA ASP A 86 11.71 -16.48 -46.79
C ASP A 86 10.44 -16.63 -47.64
N ALA A 87 9.45 -15.74 -47.50
CA ALA A 87 8.44 -15.46 -48.53
C ALA A 87 7.67 -14.15 -48.22
N SER A 88 7.89 -13.16 -49.08
CA SER A 88 7.19 -11.87 -49.17
C SER A 88 5.86 -11.97 -49.94
N THR A 89 4.88 -11.11 -49.66
CA THR A 89 4.28 -10.06 -50.55
C THR A 89 2.80 -9.69 -50.24
N ASP A 90 2.55 -8.36 -50.27
CA ASP A 90 1.36 -7.61 -50.72
C ASP A 90 0.11 -7.33 -49.83
N HIS A 91 0.11 -6.11 -49.24
CA HIS A 91 -0.84 -4.96 -49.24
C HIS A 91 -2.39 -5.07 -49.50
N PRO A 92 -3.21 -4.04 -49.15
CA PRO A 92 -4.31 -4.11 -48.17
C PRO A 92 -5.73 -4.01 -48.79
N PRO A 93 -6.78 -4.03 -47.95
CA PRO A 93 -7.84 -3.02 -48.15
C PRO A 93 -8.31 -2.35 -46.85
N SER A 94 -8.57 -1.05 -46.99
CA SER A 94 -9.33 -0.22 -46.05
C SER A 94 -10.64 -0.88 -45.64
N GLY A 95 -10.88 -0.95 -44.34
CA GLY A 95 -12.15 -1.34 -43.73
C GLY A 95 -12.32 -0.60 -42.43
N VAL A 96 -13.27 0.33 -42.42
CA VAL A 96 -13.76 1.07 -41.26
C VAL A 96 -14.14 0.06 -40.16
N VAL A 97 -13.45 0.11 -39.02
CA VAL A 97 -13.88 -0.60 -37.81
C VAL A 97 -13.88 0.39 -36.65
N SER A 98 -15.10 0.64 -36.18
CA SER A 98 -15.45 1.46 -35.04
C SER A 98 -14.52 1.27 -33.85
N SER A 99 -14.00 2.39 -33.36
CA SER A 99 -13.33 2.51 -32.08
C SER A 99 -14.34 2.27 -30.94
N ASN A 100 -14.59 1.02 -30.61
CA ASN A 100 -15.02 0.65 -29.26
C ASN A 100 -13.75 0.44 -28.44
N THR A 101 -13.18 1.53 -27.93
CA THR A 101 -12.15 1.49 -26.90
C THR A 101 -12.79 0.96 -25.61
N ALA A 102 -12.70 -0.35 -25.41
CA ALA A 102 -12.78 -0.90 -24.07
C ALA A 102 -11.57 -0.37 -23.29
N HIS A 103 -11.84 0.47 -22.27
CA HIS A 103 -10.84 0.92 -21.31
C HIS A 103 -10.11 -0.30 -20.74
N THR A 104 -8.85 -0.46 -21.14
CA THR A 104 -7.93 -1.40 -20.51
C THR A 104 -7.07 -0.57 -19.57
N ASP A 105 -7.51 -0.41 -18.32
CA ASP A 105 -6.80 0.30 -17.22
C ASP A 105 -5.50 -0.40 -16.77
N ARG A 106 -4.91 -1.24 -17.62
CA ARG A 106 -3.70 -1.99 -17.33
C ARG A 106 -2.52 -1.32 -18.02
N LEU A 107 -1.72 -0.58 -17.26
CA LEU A 107 -0.39 -0.15 -17.66
C LEU A 107 0.51 -1.41 -17.78
N PRO A 108 1.10 -1.72 -18.94
CA PRO A 108 2.12 -2.75 -19.05
C PRO A 108 3.37 -2.39 -18.23
N ALA A 109 4.13 -3.39 -17.77
CA ALA A 109 5.35 -3.16 -16.98
C ALA A 109 6.37 -2.27 -17.71
N THR A 110 6.43 -2.38 -19.04
CA THR A 110 7.29 -1.54 -19.89
C THR A 110 6.85 -0.07 -19.90
N GLN A 111 5.54 0.20 -19.83
CA GLN A 111 5.02 1.56 -19.80
C GLN A 111 5.23 2.20 -18.42
N LEU A 112 5.01 1.44 -17.34
CA LEU A 112 5.33 1.94 -15.99
C LEU A 112 6.84 2.20 -15.86
N LEU A 113 7.68 1.33 -16.40
CA LEU A 113 9.14 1.54 -16.43
C LEU A 113 9.50 2.84 -17.17
N GLU A 114 8.95 3.03 -18.37
CA GLU A 114 9.19 4.23 -19.18
C GLU A 114 8.75 5.49 -18.43
N LEU A 115 7.58 5.48 -17.78
CA LEU A 115 7.10 6.59 -16.97
C LEU A 115 8.03 6.88 -15.77
N ILE A 116 8.41 5.86 -15.00
CA ILE A 116 9.29 6.03 -13.84
C ILE A 116 10.64 6.63 -14.26
N GLN A 117 11.21 6.17 -15.37
CA GLN A 117 12.51 6.64 -15.86
C GLN A 117 12.42 8.05 -16.45
N THR A 118 11.42 8.31 -17.29
CA THR A 118 11.27 9.61 -17.97
C THR A 118 10.89 10.73 -16.99
N GLU A 119 10.02 10.48 -16.01
CA GLU A 119 9.61 11.50 -15.06
C GLU A 119 10.65 11.80 -13.98
N ASN A 120 11.47 10.82 -13.60
CA ASN A 120 12.60 11.05 -12.69
C ASN A 120 13.61 12.06 -13.26
N ASP A 121 13.76 12.09 -14.58
CA ASP A 121 14.70 12.98 -15.28
C ASP A 121 14.16 14.42 -15.45
N VAL A 122 12.86 14.67 -15.21
CA VAL A 122 12.17 15.96 -15.49
C VAL A 122 11.68 16.64 -14.20
N ILE A 123 12.46 16.56 -13.12
CA ILE A 123 12.19 17.32 -11.89
C ILE A 123 12.63 18.77 -12.11
N ASP A 124 11.84 19.54 -12.84
CA ASP A 124 11.94 21.00 -12.80
C ASP A 124 11.47 21.49 -11.42
N GLU A 125 12.19 22.45 -10.83
CA GLU A 125 11.74 23.15 -9.62
C GLU A 125 10.42 23.88 -9.93
N VAL A 126 9.34 23.40 -9.35
CA VAL A 126 8.02 24.02 -9.40
C VAL A 126 7.87 24.91 -8.18
N SER A 127 7.30 26.10 -8.33
CA SER A 127 7.06 26.99 -7.18
C SER A 127 6.09 26.34 -6.18
N GLU A 128 6.31 26.57 -4.89
CA GLU A 128 5.49 26.04 -3.78
C GLU A 128 3.99 26.30 -3.97
N ASP A 129 3.60 27.47 -4.50
CA ASP A 129 2.21 27.83 -4.76
C ASP A 129 1.53 26.85 -5.75
N ILE A 130 2.24 26.45 -6.80
CA ILE A 130 1.72 25.50 -7.80
C ILE A 130 1.62 24.10 -7.17
N VAL A 131 2.58 23.71 -6.34
CA VAL A 131 2.54 22.44 -5.62
C VAL A 131 1.34 22.39 -4.68
N ALA A 132 1.07 23.48 -3.96
CA ALA A 132 -0.11 23.61 -3.11
C ALA A 132 -1.41 23.48 -3.92
N GLU A 133 -1.50 24.11 -5.10
CA GLU A 133 -2.65 23.96 -6.00
C GLU A 133 -2.84 22.51 -6.47
N GLN A 134 -1.75 21.85 -6.91
CA GLN A 134 -1.80 20.43 -7.29
C GLN A 134 -2.23 19.55 -6.12
N PHE A 135 -1.73 19.81 -4.92
CA PHE A 135 -2.10 19.11 -3.70
C PHE A 135 -3.59 19.25 -3.40
N MET A 136 -4.16 20.46 -3.53
CA MET A 136 -5.59 20.69 -3.34
C MET A 136 -6.44 19.89 -4.36
N VAL A 137 -5.98 19.76 -5.61
CA VAL A 137 -6.66 18.91 -6.60
C VAL A 137 -6.60 17.43 -6.17
N VAL A 138 -5.43 16.94 -5.75
CA VAL A 138 -5.26 15.54 -5.31
C VAL A 138 -6.14 15.22 -4.09
N THR A 139 -6.19 16.10 -3.10
CA THR A 139 -7.03 15.90 -1.90
C THR A 139 -8.52 15.86 -2.23
N GLN A 140 -8.96 16.62 -3.24
CA GLN A 140 -10.33 16.52 -3.72
C GLN A 140 -10.60 15.19 -4.44
N LEU A 141 -9.69 14.75 -5.31
CA LEU A 141 -9.79 13.44 -5.96
C LEU A 141 -9.77 12.27 -4.97
N ASN A 142 -9.03 12.41 -3.86
CA ASN A 142 -8.97 11.39 -2.81
C ASN A 142 -10.34 11.11 -2.18
N LYS A 143 -11.25 12.09 -2.14
CA LYS A 143 -12.61 11.92 -1.62
C LYS A 143 -13.41 10.94 -2.48
N ASP A 144 -13.23 11.01 -3.79
CA ASP A 144 -13.99 10.20 -4.74
C ASP A 144 -13.50 8.74 -4.80
N LEU A 145 -12.30 8.43 -4.30
CA LEU A 145 -11.72 7.08 -4.31
C LEU A 145 -12.52 6.03 -3.56
N ASP A 146 -13.35 6.42 -2.58
CA ASP A 146 -14.19 5.46 -1.87
C ASP A 146 -15.30 4.88 -2.77
N SER A 147 -15.65 5.56 -3.87
CA SER A 147 -16.65 5.10 -4.84
C SER A 147 -16.16 3.95 -5.74
N GLU A 148 -14.84 3.70 -5.78
CA GLU A 148 -14.24 2.58 -6.50
C GLU A 148 -14.48 1.24 -5.79
N HIS A 149 -14.85 1.28 -4.51
CA HIS A 149 -15.15 0.10 -3.72
C HIS A 149 -16.64 -0.21 -3.76
N ASP A 150 -16.98 -1.49 -3.71
CA ASP A 150 -18.38 -1.87 -3.60
C ASP A 150 -18.96 -1.38 -2.26
N SER A 151 -20.06 -0.63 -2.36
CA SER A 151 -20.84 -0.14 -1.22
C SER A 151 -21.18 -1.24 -0.21
N SER A 152 -21.38 -2.49 -0.68
CA SER A 152 -21.66 -3.62 0.20
C SER A 152 -20.48 -3.98 1.11
N SER A 153 -19.25 -3.99 0.59
CA SER A 153 -18.05 -4.33 1.37
C SER A 153 -17.74 -3.30 2.45
N LEU A 154 -17.90 -2.01 2.13
CA LEU A 154 -17.76 -0.94 3.13
C LEU A 154 -18.85 -1.01 4.21
N ALA A 155 -20.08 -1.38 3.83
CA ALA A 155 -21.18 -1.56 4.78
C ALA A 155 -20.97 -2.78 5.70
N GLU A 156 -20.54 -3.92 5.14
CA GLU A 156 -20.21 -5.14 5.89
C GLU A 156 -19.10 -4.88 6.91
N ALA A 157 -18.05 -4.17 6.51
CA ALA A 157 -16.97 -3.77 7.39
C ALA A 157 -17.44 -2.86 8.53
N SER A 158 -18.32 -1.90 8.23
CA SER A 158 -18.94 -1.02 9.22
C SER A 158 -19.78 -1.81 10.23
N GLU A 159 -20.58 -2.78 9.76
CA GLU A 159 -21.38 -3.63 10.64
C GLU A 159 -20.53 -4.54 11.54
N LEU A 160 -19.41 -5.05 11.00
CA LEU A 160 -18.44 -5.81 11.79
C LEU A 160 -17.83 -4.93 12.90
N VAL A 161 -17.41 -3.71 12.58
CA VAL A 161 -16.88 -2.75 13.58
C VAL A 161 -17.93 -2.43 14.63
N ASN A 162 -19.19 -2.23 14.24
CA ASN A 162 -20.32 -2.01 15.16
C ASN A 162 -20.60 -3.19 16.08
N THR A 163 -20.41 -4.41 15.58
CA THR A 163 -20.60 -5.61 16.39
C THR A 163 -19.45 -5.80 17.37
N LEU A 164 -18.21 -5.61 16.90
CA LEU A 164 -17.01 -5.69 17.72
C LEU A 164 -16.98 -4.63 18.83
N SER A 165 -17.42 -3.40 18.55
CA SER A 165 -17.44 -2.33 19.55
C SER A 165 -18.37 -2.61 20.73
N ARG A 166 -19.41 -3.43 20.52
CA ARG A 166 -20.35 -3.87 21.57
C ARG A 166 -19.90 -5.14 22.28
N HIS A 167 -18.83 -5.78 21.81
CA HIS A 167 -18.33 -7.03 22.40
C HIS A 167 -17.77 -6.76 23.81
N PRO A 168 -18.11 -7.56 24.85
CA PRO A 168 -17.69 -7.28 26.23
C PRO A 168 -16.18 -7.18 26.46
N ALA A 169 -15.37 -7.85 25.61
CA ALA A 169 -13.91 -7.78 25.69
C ALA A 169 -13.30 -6.53 25.03
N ILE A 170 -14.06 -5.81 24.19
CA ILE A 170 -13.58 -4.66 23.41
C ILE A 170 -14.22 -3.36 23.90
N ALA A 171 -15.52 -3.39 24.21
CA ALA A 171 -16.30 -2.23 24.64
C ALA A 171 -15.64 -1.39 25.75
N PRO A 172 -14.94 -1.95 26.76
CA PRO A 172 -14.26 -1.15 27.77
C PRO A 172 -13.09 -0.30 27.27
N PHE A 173 -12.59 -0.56 26.06
CA PHE A 173 -11.40 0.07 25.48
C PHE A 173 -11.72 0.99 24.30
N VAL A 174 -13.00 1.12 23.91
CA VAL A 174 -13.43 1.91 22.75
C VAL A 174 -14.56 2.86 23.15
N ASP A 175 -14.21 4.13 23.41
CA ASP A 175 -15.18 5.15 23.81
C ASP A 175 -16.06 5.63 22.64
N HIS A 176 -15.47 5.72 21.45
CA HIS A 176 -16.10 6.26 20.25
C HIS A 176 -15.90 5.32 19.05
N PRO A 177 -16.65 4.21 18.95
CA PRO A 177 -16.44 3.23 17.88
C PRO A 177 -16.74 3.78 16.48
N ASP A 178 -17.55 4.84 16.40
CA ASP A 178 -17.91 5.50 15.15
C ASP A 178 -16.86 6.55 14.71
N SER A 179 -15.80 6.79 15.50
CA SER A 179 -14.75 7.77 15.16
C SER A 179 -13.75 7.20 14.14
N GLY A 180 -14.22 6.94 12.93
CA GLY A 180 -13.42 6.47 11.81
C GLY A 180 -12.62 7.58 11.11
N PHE A 181 -11.87 7.17 10.07
CA PHE A 181 -11.22 8.12 9.17
C PHE A 181 -12.25 9.01 8.46
N VAL A 182 -11.96 10.32 8.45
CA VAL A 182 -12.69 11.35 7.72
C VAL A 182 -11.74 11.91 6.67
N ASP A 183 -12.26 12.13 5.46
CA ASP A 183 -11.46 12.74 4.40
C ASP A 183 -10.93 14.10 4.82
N PHE A 184 -9.68 14.38 4.44
CA PHE A 184 -9.05 15.65 4.74
C PHE A 184 -9.85 16.82 4.15
N GLU A 185 -10.09 17.83 4.99
CA GLU A 185 -10.68 19.10 4.61
C GLU A 185 -9.93 20.24 5.29
N GLY A 186 -9.45 21.21 4.52
CA GLY A 186 -8.86 22.43 5.07
C GLY A 186 -7.55 22.85 4.42
N ARG A 187 -6.75 23.61 5.17
CA ARG A 187 -5.43 24.10 4.75
C ARG A 187 -4.42 22.95 4.79
N PRO A 188 -3.62 22.74 3.73
CA PRO A 188 -2.56 21.74 3.73
C PRO A 188 -1.60 21.93 4.90
N PHE A 189 -1.17 20.81 5.49
CA PHE A 189 -0.03 20.79 6.41
C PHE A 189 1.25 20.65 5.58
N HIS A 190 1.85 21.80 5.26
CA HIS A 190 3.13 21.87 4.56
C HIS A 190 4.25 21.31 5.44
N ILE A 191 5.10 20.45 4.87
CA ILE A 191 6.20 19.83 5.61
C ILE A 191 7.21 20.87 6.10
N ALA A 192 7.34 21.99 5.37
CA ALA A 192 8.13 23.15 5.79
C ALA A 192 7.64 23.82 7.09
N GLU A 193 6.39 23.57 7.53
CA GLU A 193 5.88 24.10 8.80
C GLU A 193 6.34 23.28 10.02
N TYR A 194 6.51 21.96 9.85
CA TYR A 194 6.93 21.03 10.89
C TYR A 194 7.24 19.67 10.25
N CYS A 195 8.51 19.28 10.23
CA CYS A 195 8.91 18.02 9.59
C CYS A 195 9.49 17.01 10.59
N TRP A 196 9.61 15.76 10.16
CA TRP A 196 10.15 14.70 11.02
C TRP A 196 11.64 14.93 11.28
N GLN A 197 12.38 15.32 10.25
CA GLN A 197 13.84 15.41 10.24
C GLN A 197 14.37 16.56 11.09
N GLU A 198 13.71 17.72 11.07
CA GLU A 198 14.18 18.90 11.80
C GLU A 198 13.66 18.95 13.23
N GLU A 199 12.37 18.68 13.45
CA GLU A 199 11.76 18.82 14.79
C GLU A 199 11.16 17.54 15.36
N GLY A 200 10.51 16.72 14.53
CA GLY A 200 9.73 15.57 14.97
C GLY A 200 10.54 14.52 15.73
N CYS A 201 11.67 14.10 15.15
CA CYS A 201 12.55 13.08 15.71
C CYS A 201 13.12 13.51 17.07
N ALA A 202 13.72 14.70 17.13
CA ALA A 202 14.29 15.24 18.36
C ALA A 202 13.23 15.47 19.45
N LEU A 203 12.03 15.90 19.08
CA LEU A 203 10.91 16.03 20.03
C LEU A 203 10.48 14.67 20.58
N ALA A 204 10.38 13.65 19.72
CA ALA A 204 10.02 12.30 20.14
C ALA A 204 11.03 11.74 21.16
N ASP A 205 12.33 11.85 20.88
CA ASP A 205 13.41 11.41 21.79
C ASP A 205 13.40 12.17 23.11
N ARG A 206 13.19 13.48 23.08
CA ARG A 206 13.11 14.30 24.30
C ARG A 206 11.96 13.85 25.21
N LEU A 207 10.86 13.40 24.64
CA LEU A 207 9.67 12.99 25.38
C LEU A 207 9.68 11.50 25.74
N CYS A 208 10.46 10.69 25.04
CA CYS A 208 10.64 9.26 25.23
C CYS A 208 12.02 8.88 24.67
N PRO A 209 13.05 8.71 25.52
CA PRO A 209 14.41 8.44 25.05
C PRO A 209 14.48 7.29 24.05
N ASP A 210 15.33 7.46 23.02
CA ASP A 210 15.61 6.53 21.92
C ASP A 210 14.46 6.23 20.95
N LEU A 211 13.22 6.63 21.28
CA LEU A 211 12.05 6.36 20.44
C LEU A 211 12.11 7.09 19.10
N GLY A 212 12.53 8.35 19.10
CA GLY A 212 12.73 9.15 17.89
C GLY A 212 13.75 8.49 16.99
N ALA A 213 14.91 8.12 17.52
CA ALA A 213 15.96 7.42 16.78
C ALA A 213 15.48 6.09 16.17
N PHE A 214 14.75 5.25 16.92
CA PHE A 214 14.21 4.00 16.39
C PHE A 214 13.15 4.20 15.30
N LEU A 215 12.28 5.20 15.47
CA LEU A 215 11.27 5.54 14.47
C LEU A 215 11.91 6.14 13.21
N ASP A 216 12.95 6.96 13.37
CA ASP A 216 13.70 7.53 12.26
C ASP A 216 14.37 6.43 11.43
N GLU A 217 15.06 5.50 12.08
CA GLU A 217 15.65 4.34 11.41
C GLU A 217 14.59 3.53 10.67
N LYS A 218 13.43 3.28 11.29
CA LYS A 218 12.31 2.54 10.70
C LYS A 218 11.73 3.23 9.46
N PHE A 219 11.45 4.53 9.55
CA PHE A 219 10.93 5.32 8.44
C PHE A 219 11.93 5.40 7.31
N ARG A 220 13.19 5.73 7.61
CA ARG A 220 14.26 5.82 6.62
C ARG A 220 14.50 4.49 5.92
N ASN A 221 14.62 3.39 6.67
CA ASN A 221 14.83 2.06 6.10
C ASN A 221 13.70 1.69 5.13
N THR A 222 12.45 2.01 5.45
CA THR A 222 11.31 1.70 4.56
C THR A 222 11.24 2.64 3.36
N TYR A 223 11.50 3.93 3.57
CA TYR A 223 11.48 4.95 2.53
C TYR A 223 12.62 4.77 1.53
N GLU A 224 13.79 4.27 1.96
CA GLU A 224 14.97 4.04 1.12
C GLU A 224 15.03 2.61 0.56
N LEU A 225 14.25 1.66 1.10
CA LEU A 225 14.26 0.28 0.66
C LEU A 225 14.04 0.20 -0.85
N THR A 226 14.98 -0.42 -1.55
CA THR A 226 14.89 -0.71 -2.98
C THR A 226 15.78 -1.90 -3.31
N TYR A 227 15.27 -2.78 -4.16
CA TYR A 227 16.07 -3.83 -4.80
C TYR A 227 16.55 -3.40 -6.19
N ASN A 228 16.24 -2.16 -6.59
CA ASN A 228 16.42 -1.63 -7.94
C ASN A 228 15.83 -2.55 -9.01
N THR A 229 14.64 -3.09 -8.72
CA THR A 229 13.89 -3.97 -9.59
C THR A 229 12.48 -3.44 -9.86
N LEU A 230 11.95 -3.78 -11.02
CA LEU A 230 10.53 -3.77 -11.31
C LEU A 230 10.18 -5.16 -11.87
N ASN A 231 9.62 -6.01 -11.01
CA ASN A 231 9.36 -7.42 -11.29
C ASN A 231 10.66 -8.13 -11.71
N PHE A 232 10.74 -8.67 -12.93
CA PHE A 232 11.93 -9.34 -13.45
C PHE A 232 12.99 -8.37 -14.03
N ILE A 233 12.69 -7.07 -14.10
CA ILE A 233 13.58 -6.06 -14.68
C ILE A 233 14.49 -5.53 -13.58
N THR A 234 15.81 -5.55 -13.80
CA THR A 234 16.83 -5.09 -12.84
C THR A 234 17.41 -3.73 -13.25
N ASN A 235 18.11 -3.07 -12.32
CA ASN A 235 18.73 -1.74 -12.50
C ASN A 235 17.70 -0.65 -12.81
N VAL A 236 16.55 -0.71 -12.13
CA VAL A 236 15.49 0.29 -12.22
C VAL A 236 15.55 1.19 -11.01
N ASP A 237 15.70 2.50 -11.21
CA ASP A 237 15.46 3.46 -10.13
C ASP A 237 13.94 3.58 -9.90
N THR A 238 13.47 3.05 -8.78
CA THR A 238 12.05 3.08 -8.39
C THR A 238 11.70 4.23 -7.47
N SER A 239 12.63 5.17 -7.23
CA SER A 239 12.47 6.23 -6.23
C SER A 239 11.25 7.10 -6.49
N LEU A 240 10.92 7.44 -7.74
CA LEU A 240 9.70 8.17 -8.05
C LEU A 240 8.45 7.41 -7.62
N TYR A 241 8.32 6.14 -8.03
CA TYR A 241 7.15 5.32 -7.68
C TYR A 241 6.97 5.19 -6.16
N ARG A 242 8.07 4.94 -5.45
CA ARG A 242 8.08 4.83 -3.99
C ARG A 242 7.66 6.15 -3.33
N ARG A 243 8.21 7.29 -3.78
CA ARG A 243 7.79 8.62 -3.33
C ARG A 243 6.32 8.91 -3.61
N SER A 244 5.80 8.51 -4.77
CA SER A 244 4.39 8.68 -5.12
C SER A 244 3.47 7.86 -4.24
N VAL A 245 3.82 6.62 -3.87
CA VAL A 245 3.06 5.83 -2.89
C VAL A 245 3.06 6.52 -1.53
N TRP A 246 4.23 6.95 -1.04
CA TRP A 246 4.37 7.61 0.26
C TRP A 246 3.54 8.90 0.32
N ASN A 247 3.70 9.76 -0.69
CA ASN A 247 3.07 11.08 -0.73
C ASN A 247 1.58 10.98 -1.06
N HIS A 248 1.13 9.97 -1.81
CA HIS A 248 -0.29 9.65 -1.94
C HIS A 248 -0.90 9.32 -0.58
N VAL A 249 -0.29 8.42 0.19
CA VAL A 249 -0.80 8.05 1.52
C VAL A 249 -0.80 9.25 2.47
N GLN A 250 0.25 10.05 2.50
CA GLN A 250 0.31 11.25 3.35
C GLN A 250 -0.67 12.35 2.91
N SER A 251 -0.99 12.45 1.61
CA SER A 251 -2.02 13.38 1.12
C SER A 251 -3.42 13.05 1.61
N LEU A 252 -3.73 11.77 1.90
CA LEU A 252 -5.00 11.37 2.51
C LEU A 252 -5.21 12.02 3.88
N PHE A 253 -4.10 12.30 4.58
CA PHE A 253 -4.10 12.92 5.90
C PHE A 253 -3.83 14.43 5.84
N GLY A 254 -3.66 15.03 4.66
CA GLY A 254 -3.48 16.47 4.51
C GLY A 254 -2.03 16.97 4.55
N ILE A 255 -1.03 16.10 4.50
CA ILE A 255 0.38 16.49 4.53
C ILE A 255 0.88 16.76 3.10
N CYS A 256 1.38 17.98 2.88
CA CYS A 256 1.89 18.49 1.62
C CYS A 256 3.42 18.53 1.63
N HIS A 257 4.04 17.86 0.67
CA HIS A 257 5.49 17.92 0.42
C HIS A 257 5.75 18.97 -0.64
N ASP A 258 6.32 20.10 -0.22
CA ASP A 258 6.49 21.31 -1.06
C ASP A 258 7.41 21.08 -2.27
N GLU A 259 8.31 20.11 -2.18
CA GLU A 259 9.24 19.74 -3.25
C GLU A 259 8.70 18.61 -4.15
N PHE A 260 7.46 18.14 -3.92
CA PHE A 260 6.89 17.01 -4.65
C PHE A 260 5.83 17.41 -5.66
N ARG A 261 6.00 16.93 -6.88
CA ARG A 261 5.05 17.09 -7.98
C ARG A 261 3.88 16.11 -7.84
N TYR A 262 2.74 16.58 -7.31
CA TYR A 262 1.55 15.76 -7.08
C TYR A 262 0.88 15.28 -8.37
N ASP A 263 1.14 15.93 -9.50
CA ASP A 263 0.68 15.53 -10.83
C ASP A 263 1.33 14.24 -11.38
N CYS A 264 2.33 13.66 -10.71
CA CYS A 264 2.86 12.34 -11.09
C CYS A 264 2.09 11.18 -10.47
N ILE A 265 1.29 11.42 -9.42
CA ILE A 265 0.57 10.36 -8.70
C ILE A 265 -0.44 9.66 -9.61
N ASP A 266 -1.23 10.42 -10.36
CA ASP A 266 -2.24 9.89 -11.29
C ASP A 266 -1.64 9.26 -12.55
N ARG A 267 -0.40 9.63 -12.91
CA ARG A 267 0.37 9.00 -13.99
C ARG A 267 0.95 7.65 -13.59
N LEU A 268 1.41 7.51 -12.34
CA LEU A 268 2.09 6.30 -11.83
C LEU A 268 1.15 5.31 -11.15
N LEU A 269 0.06 5.79 -10.56
CA LEU A 269 -0.93 4.99 -9.83
C LEU A 269 -2.30 5.23 -10.43
N ASN A 270 -2.89 4.17 -11.01
CA ASN A 270 -4.25 4.26 -11.53
C ASN A 270 -5.27 4.43 -10.39
N THR A 271 -6.52 4.77 -10.73
CA THR A 271 -7.57 5.05 -9.73
C THR A 271 -7.83 3.86 -8.81
N GLN A 272 -7.86 2.62 -9.31
CA GLN A 272 -8.04 1.43 -8.47
C GLN A 272 -6.89 1.20 -7.48
N GLN A 273 -5.64 1.42 -7.91
CA GLN A 273 -4.47 1.34 -7.04
C GLN A 273 -4.55 2.39 -5.94
N ARG A 274 -4.85 3.65 -6.30
CA ARG A 274 -5.02 4.74 -5.31
C ARG A 274 -6.16 4.47 -4.33
N ALA A 275 -7.28 3.92 -4.81
CA ALA A 275 -8.42 3.53 -3.98
C ALA A 275 -8.06 2.38 -3.03
N PHE A 276 -7.30 1.39 -3.48
CA PHE A 276 -6.77 0.33 -2.62
C PHE A 276 -5.81 0.88 -1.55
N LEU A 277 -4.88 1.76 -1.94
CA LEU A 277 -3.95 2.40 -0.98
C LEU A 277 -4.72 3.22 0.07
N LYS A 278 -5.77 3.95 -0.34
CA LYS A 278 -6.68 4.65 0.59
C LYS A 278 -7.37 3.67 1.53
N LEU A 279 -7.98 2.60 1.00
CA LEU A 279 -8.66 1.58 1.80
C LEU A 279 -7.71 0.97 2.84
N CYS A 280 -6.51 0.60 2.41
CA CYS A 280 -5.46 0.04 3.25
C CYS A 280 -5.03 1.01 4.36
N ALA A 281 -4.79 2.28 4.02
CA ALA A 281 -4.35 3.30 4.96
C ALA A 281 -5.45 3.75 5.95
N THR A 282 -6.74 3.62 5.61
CA THR A 282 -7.81 4.29 6.36
C THR A 282 -8.84 3.34 6.96
N ARG A 283 -9.21 2.27 6.24
CA ARG A 283 -10.25 1.30 6.62
C ARG A 283 -9.82 -0.13 6.25
N PRO A 284 -8.67 -0.62 6.77
CA PRO A 284 -8.09 -1.90 6.35
C PRO A 284 -8.99 -3.12 6.60
N VAL A 285 -9.89 -3.05 7.58
CA VAL A 285 -10.88 -4.11 7.86
C VAL A 285 -11.84 -4.38 6.69
N ALA A 286 -12.02 -3.42 5.78
CA ALA A 286 -12.87 -3.56 4.60
C ALA A 286 -12.16 -4.23 3.40
N ILE A 287 -10.87 -4.61 3.55
CA ILE A 287 -10.15 -5.31 2.49
C ILE A 287 -10.70 -6.74 2.38
N ASP A 288 -11.42 -7.00 1.29
CA ASP A 288 -11.83 -8.35 0.87
C ASP A 288 -10.78 -8.98 -0.07
N PRO A 289 -10.11 -10.09 0.31
CA PRO A 289 -9.13 -10.77 -0.54
C PRO A 289 -9.66 -11.26 -1.90
N ALA A 290 -10.95 -11.59 -2.00
CA ALA A 290 -11.54 -12.06 -3.25
C ALA A 290 -11.66 -10.93 -4.30
N ARG A 291 -11.92 -9.72 -3.81
CA ARG A 291 -12.08 -8.49 -4.60
C ARG A 291 -10.75 -7.78 -4.82
N HIS A 292 -9.91 -7.71 -3.79
CA HIS A 292 -8.62 -7.02 -3.81
C HIS A 292 -7.46 -7.96 -4.18
N ARG A 293 -7.61 -8.70 -5.28
CA ARG A 293 -6.56 -9.61 -5.76
C ARG A 293 -5.37 -8.82 -6.29
N PHE A 294 -4.19 -9.03 -5.70
CA PHE A 294 -2.99 -8.28 -6.05
C PHE A 294 -2.56 -8.47 -7.50
N GLU A 295 -2.77 -9.65 -8.09
CA GLU A 295 -2.42 -9.86 -9.51
C GLU A 295 -3.27 -9.00 -10.46
N LYS A 296 -4.43 -8.51 -9.99
CA LYS A 296 -5.29 -7.60 -10.74
C LYS A 296 -5.01 -6.14 -10.44
N LEU A 297 -4.79 -5.79 -9.16
CA LEU A 297 -4.53 -4.42 -8.72
C LEU A 297 -3.12 -3.95 -9.12
N PHE A 298 -2.13 -4.83 -8.99
CA PHE A 298 -0.72 -4.57 -9.27
C PHE A 298 -0.14 -5.61 -10.24
N PRO A 299 -0.68 -5.72 -11.47
CA PRO A 299 -0.32 -6.79 -12.41
C PRO A 299 1.15 -6.77 -12.85
N VAL A 300 1.81 -5.62 -12.69
CA VAL A 300 3.21 -5.39 -13.07
C VAL A 300 4.19 -5.65 -11.93
N LEU A 301 3.71 -5.79 -10.69
CA LEU A 301 4.55 -6.02 -9.51
C LEU A 301 4.57 -7.51 -9.14
N SER A 302 5.71 -7.98 -8.65
CA SER A 302 5.82 -9.26 -7.97
C SER A 302 5.12 -9.24 -6.60
N PRO A 303 4.75 -10.40 -6.03
CA PRO A 303 4.16 -10.45 -4.69
C PRO A 303 5.00 -9.76 -3.61
N SER A 304 6.34 -9.90 -3.67
CA SER A 304 7.26 -9.22 -2.74
C SER A 304 7.25 -7.70 -2.89
N GLU A 305 7.09 -7.20 -4.11
CA GLU A 305 6.97 -5.76 -4.37
C GLU A 305 5.62 -5.21 -3.88
N VAL A 306 4.55 -6.00 -3.96
CA VAL A 306 3.25 -5.62 -3.37
C VAL A 306 3.34 -5.54 -1.84
N VAL A 307 4.00 -6.50 -1.18
CA VAL A 307 4.28 -6.43 0.26
C VAL A 307 5.11 -5.18 0.60
N HIS A 308 6.09 -4.85 -0.24
CA HIS A 308 6.87 -3.62 -0.09
C HIS A 308 6.00 -2.36 -0.19
N VAL A 309 5.07 -2.28 -1.15
CA VAL A 309 4.09 -1.17 -1.23
C VAL A 309 3.26 -1.08 0.05
N ILE A 310 2.84 -2.20 0.63
CA ILE A 310 2.09 -2.22 1.90
C ILE A 310 2.95 -1.70 3.07
N LEU A 311 4.24 -2.06 3.13
CA LEU A 311 5.16 -1.50 4.12
C LEU A 311 5.26 0.03 3.99
N MET A 312 5.30 0.55 2.76
CA MET A 312 5.27 2.00 2.55
C MET A 312 4.00 2.65 3.09
N VAL A 313 2.82 2.02 2.90
CA VAL A 313 1.54 2.51 3.44
C VAL A 313 1.55 2.56 4.97
N VAL A 314 2.04 1.50 5.62
CA VAL A 314 2.14 1.36 7.08
C VAL A 314 2.96 2.52 7.66
N GLU A 315 4.16 2.73 7.12
CA GLU A 315 5.10 3.73 7.63
C GLU A 315 4.68 5.16 7.30
N ALA A 316 4.20 5.42 6.07
CA ALA A 316 3.71 6.74 5.68
C ALA A 316 2.54 7.18 6.57
N ARG A 317 1.60 6.27 6.86
CA ARG A 317 0.50 6.51 7.81
C ARG A 317 1.02 6.79 9.21
N GLN A 318 1.97 5.98 9.70
CA GLN A 318 2.47 6.12 11.07
C GLN A 318 3.16 7.48 11.26
N GLN A 319 4.01 7.86 10.30
CA GLN A 319 4.69 9.15 10.30
C GLN A 319 3.68 10.30 10.26
N ALA A 320 2.65 10.22 9.41
CA ALA A 320 1.62 11.27 9.33
C ALA A 320 0.90 11.48 10.67
N CYS A 321 0.46 10.41 11.33
CA CYS A 321 -0.19 10.53 12.64
C CYS A 321 0.74 11.12 13.70
N LEU A 322 2.02 10.74 13.69
CA LEU A 322 3.00 11.27 14.63
C LEU A 322 3.29 12.75 14.39
N LEU A 323 3.40 13.19 13.13
CA LEU A 323 3.64 14.60 12.79
C LEU A 323 2.54 15.50 13.35
N TYR A 324 1.26 15.14 13.20
CA TYR A 324 0.15 15.89 13.79
C TYR A 324 0.23 15.94 15.33
N ALA A 325 0.49 14.80 15.98
CA ALA A 325 0.57 14.74 17.43
C ALA A 325 1.75 15.55 17.99
N LEU A 326 2.92 15.42 17.36
CA LEU A 326 4.17 16.07 17.75
C LEU A 326 4.10 17.59 17.50
N ARG A 327 3.58 18.02 16.36
CA ARG A 327 3.32 19.43 16.07
C ARG A 327 2.42 20.06 17.14
N ALA A 328 1.31 19.40 17.49
CA ALA A 328 0.41 19.89 18.54
C ALA A 328 1.12 20.03 19.89
N ILE A 329 1.96 19.05 20.26
CA ILE A 329 2.78 19.12 21.48
C ILE A 329 3.77 20.29 21.42
N SER A 330 4.45 20.49 20.29
CA SER A 330 5.39 21.59 20.07
C SER A 330 4.70 22.94 20.25
N GLU A 331 3.55 23.14 19.60
CA GLU A 331 2.74 24.37 19.72
C GLU A 331 2.25 24.61 21.16
N CYS A 332 1.82 23.55 21.86
CA CYS A 332 1.42 23.66 23.26
C CYS A 332 2.58 24.05 24.19
N GLN A 333 3.80 23.57 23.92
CA GLN A 333 4.99 23.93 24.69
C GLN A 333 5.38 25.39 24.45
N ALA A 334 5.27 25.89 23.21
CA ALA A 334 5.55 27.28 22.87
C ALA A 334 4.55 28.28 23.51
N ARG A 335 3.29 27.87 23.69
CA ARG A 335 2.21 28.72 24.25
C ARG A 335 2.20 28.84 25.78
N ARG A 336 3.07 28.13 26.52
CA ARG A 336 3.21 28.30 27.97
C ARG A 336 4.36 29.26 28.27
N PRO A 337 4.12 30.59 28.37
CA PRO A 337 5.11 31.47 28.97
C PRO A 337 5.24 31.09 30.46
N TYR A 338 6.49 30.98 30.92
CA TYR A 338 6.86 30.70 32.30
C TYR A 338 6.24 31.68 33.29
#